data_AF-A0AAU2YQU5-F1
#
_entry.id   AF-A0AAU2YQU5-F1
#
_cell.length_a   1.000
_cell.length_b   1.000
_cell.length_c   1.000
_cell.angle_alpha   90.00
_cell.angle_beta   90.00
_cell.angle_gamma   90.00
#
_symmetry.space_group_name_H-M   'P 1'
#
loop_
_entity.id
_entity.type
_entity.pdbx_description
1 polymer ?
#
loop_
_entity_poly.entity_id
_entity_poly.type
_entity_poly.pdbx_seq_one_letter_code
_entity_poly.pdbx_strand_id
1 'polypeptide(L)'
;MESPPERLLDTGGVAEVAGITAATVRLYLKRTRRRVTDELRLRPADFPLPDDQFGRSPAWQESTIRAWLAVRPGRGRATPGV
;
A
#
# COMPACT_ATOMS: atom_id res chain seq x y z
N MET A 1 -18.41 -18.63 -12.33
CA MET A 1 -18.75 -17.39 -11.60
C MET A 1 -17.74 -16.36 -12.05
N GLU A 2 -18.14 -15.43 -12.90
CA GLU A 2 -17.29 -14.30 -13.28
C GLU A 2 -17.18 -13.40 -12.06
N SER A 3 -16.03 -13.43 -11.37
CA SER A 3 -15.73 -12.40 -10.38
C SER A 3 -15.74 -11.05 -11.10
N PRO A 4 -16.41 -10.03 -10.56
CA PRO A 4 -16.38 -8.70 -11.16
C PRO A 4 -14.93 -8.25 -11.35
N PRO A 5 -14.63 -7.50 -12.42
CA PRO A 5 -13.27 -7.02 -12.67
C PRO A 5 -12.76 -6.29 -11.44
N GLU A 6 -11.60 -6.71 -10.97
CA GLU A 6 -11.03 -6.18 -9.74
C GLU A 6 -10.77 -4.68 -9.89
N ARG A 7 -11.28 -3.90 -8.93
CA ARG A 7 -11.16 -2.45 -8.96
C ARG A 7 -9.72 -2.04 -8.74
N LEU A 8 -9.11 -1.44 -9.75
CA LEU A 8 -7.80 -0.81 -9.65
C LEU A 8 -7.93 0.60 -9.08
N LEU A 9 -7.07 0.89 -8.12
CA LEU A 9 -6.97 2.16 -7.41
C LEU A 9 -5.69 2.86 -7.84
N ASP A 10 -5.81 4.13 -8.22
CA ASP A 10 -4.66 5.01 -8.31
C ASP A 10 -4.25 5.51 -6.91
N THR A 11 -3.25 6.40 -6.86
CA THR A 11 -2.79 6.98 -5.58
C THR A 11 -3.92 7.68 -4.80
N GLY A 12 -4.90 8.29 -5.50
CA GLY A 12 -6.05 8.95 -4.88
C GLY A 12 -7.05 7.94 -4.31
N GLY A 13 -7.41 6.92 -5.09
CA GLY A 13 -8.28 5.84 -4.64
C GLY A 13 -7.71 5.08 -3.44
N VAL A 14 -6.39 4.84 -3.41
CA VAL A 14 -5.74 4.26 -2.22
C VAL A 14 -5.86 5.20 -1.02
N ALA A 15 -5.66 6.50 -1.21
CA ALA A 15 -5.74 7.49 -0.13
C ALA A 15 -7.14 7.52 0.51
N GLU A 16 -8.19 7.50 -0.31
CA GLU A 16 -9.59 7.42 0.13
C GLU A 16 -9.86 6.14 0.92
N VAL A 17 -9.55 4.97 0.34
CA VAL A 17 -9.78 3.66 0.98
C VAL A 17 -9.02 3.53 2.30
N ALA A 18 -7.79 4.07 2.35
CA ALA A 18 -6.92 3.95 3.51
C ALA A 18 -7.13 5.05 4.58
N GLY A 19 -7.97 6.05 4.31
CA GLY A 19 -8.19 7.21 5.19
C GLY A 19 -6.92 8.03 5.42
N ILE A 20 -6.08 8.16 4.39
CA ILE A 20 -4.79 8.89 4.45
C ILE A 20 -4.69 9.89 3.30
N THR A 21 -3.64 10.71 3.26
CA THR A 21 -3.43 11.62 2.14
C THR A 21 -2.68 10.93 0.99
N ALA A 22 -2.91 11.37 -0.25
CA ALA A 22 -2.12 10.91 -1.41
C ALA A 22 -0.60 11.13 -1.23
N ALA A 23 -0.21 12.18 -0.51
CA ALA A 23 1.19 12.42 -0.14
C ALA A 23 1.72 11.31 0.79
N THR A 24 0.91 10.81 1.72
CA THR A 24 1.26 9.70 2.62
C THR A 24 1.40 8.39 1.84
N VAL A 25 0.52 8.14 0.86
CA VAL A 25 0.64 6.99 -0.05
C VAL A 25 1.99 7.03 -0.78
N ARG A 26 2.35 8.17 -1.38
CA ARG A 26 3.63 8.35 -2.08
C ARG A 26 4.83 8.15 -1.16
N LEU A 27 4.77 8.67 0.07
CA LEU A 27 5.82 8.47 1.07
C LEU A 27 5.99 7.00 1.44
N TYR A 28 4.87 6.29 1.66
CA TYR A 28 4.88 4.87 2.00
C TYR A 28 5.45 4.04 0.85
N LEU A 29 4.99 4.27 -0.37
CA LEU A 29 5.53 3.62 -1.57
C LEU A 29 7.03 3.88 -1.73
N LYS A 30 7.49 5.13 -1.51
CA LYS A 30 8.92 5.47 -1.54
C LYS A 30 9.72 4.64 -0.53
N ARG A 31 9.19 4.46 0.69
CA ARG A 31 9.85 3.66 1.75
C ARG A 31 9.91 2.18 1.36
N THR A 32 8.83 1.61 0.84
CA THR A 32 8.82 0.22 0.36
C THR A 32 9.82 0.03 -0.78
N ARG A 33 9.81 0.91 -1.78
CA ARG A 33 10.78 0.88 -2.88
C ARG A 33 12.22 0.97 -2.39
N ARG A 34 12.49 1.84 -1.42
CA ARG A 34 13.82 1.96 -0.82
C ARG A 34 14.27 0.65 -0.16
N ARG A 35 13.38 -0.02 0.59
CA ARG A 35 13.69 -1.35 1.16
C ARG A 35 14.03 -2.38 0.09
N VAL A 36 13.29 -2.39 -1.02
CA VAL A 36 13.58 -3.29 -2.16
C VAL A 36 14.94 -2.96 -2.77
N THR A 37 15.24 -1.68 -2.99
CA THR A 37 16.55 -1.23 -3.50
C THR A 37 17.70 -1.58 -2.55
N ASP A 38 17.47 -1.51 -1.24
CA ASP A 38 18.44 -1.87 -0.21
C ASP A 38 18.48 -3.40 0.05
N GLU A 39 17.85 -4.22 -0.80
CA GLU A 39 17.76 -5.69 -0.70
C GLU A 39 17.17 -6.20 0.63
N LEU A 40 16.38 -5.35 1.30
CA LEU A 40 15.72 -5.68 2.56
C LEU A 40 14.39 -6.39 2.32
N ARG A 41 14.12 -7.44 3.11
CA ARG A 41 12.83 -8.13 3.08
C ARG A 41 11.67 -7.19 3.41
N LEU A 42 10.61 -7.24 2.60
CA LEU A 42 9.35 -6.56 2.87
C LEU A 42 8.61 -7.24 4.02
N ARG A 43 8.08 -6.42 4.92
CA ARG A 43 7.28 -6.85 6.07
C ARG A 43 5.81 -6.77 5.70
N PRO A 44 4.92 -7.59 6.32
CA PRO A 44 3.49 -7.50 6.07
C PRO A 44 2.89 -6.09 6.29
N ALA A 45 3.44 -5.33 7.24
CA ALA A 45 3.02 -3.96 7.54
C ALA A 45 3.57 -2.90 6.57
N ASP A 46 4.58 -3.23 5.75
CA ASP A 46 5.09 -2.32 4.74
C ASP A 46 4.02 -2.12 3.65
N PHE A 47 3.99 -0.92 3.07
CA PHE A 47 2.99 -0.61 2.05
C PHE A 47 3.24 -1.44 0.78
N PRO A 48 2.20 -2.00 0.14
CA PRO A 48 2.38 -2.88 -1.01
C PRO A 48 3.01 -2.16 -2.19
N LEU A 49 3.80 -2.90 -2.97
CA LEU A 49 4.20 -2.45 -4.30
C LEU A 49 2.96 -2.35 -5.21
N PRO A 50 2.99 -1.52 -6.26
CA PRO A 50 1.90 -1.44 -7.24
C PRO A 50 1.70 -2.81 -7.92
N ASP A 51 0.44 -3.23 -8.04
CA ASP A 51 0.06 -4.42 -8.79
C ASP A 51 0.18 -4.18 -10.30
N ASP A 52 -0.02 -2.92 -10.73
CA ASP A 52 0.11 -2.49 -12.11
C ASP A 52 0.66 -1.05 -12.21
N GLN A 53 1.04 -0.64 -13.41
CA GLN A 53 1.53 0.70 -13.71
C GLN A 53 1.01 1.20 -15.07
N PHE A 54 0.18 2.24 -15.03
CA PHE A 54 -0.32 2.92 -16.23
C PHE A 54 0.56 4.14 -16.53
N GLY A 55 1.50 3.97 -17.46
CA GLY A 55 2.50 4.99 -17.77
C GLY A 55 3.41 5.26 -16.58
N ARG A 56 3.28 6.43 -15.94
CA ARG A 56 4.02 6.77 -14.71
C ARG A 56 3.19 6.61 -13.43
N SER A 57 1.90 6.32 -13.57
CA SER A 57 0.97 6.24 -12.46
C SER A 57 0.90 4.80 -11.93
N PRO A 58 1.29 4.55 -10.66
CA PRO A 58 1.11 3.24 -10.05
C PRO A 58 -0.37 2.96 -9.78
N ALA A 59 -0.76 1.70 -9.89
CA ALA A 59 -2.10 1.21 -9.56
C ALA A 59 -2.03 -0.02 -8.65
N TRP A 60 -3.03 -0.16 -7.79
CA TRP A 60 -3.18 -1.28 -6.88
C TRP A 60 -4.57 -1.88 -7.00
N GLN A 61 -4.66 -3.18 -6.85
CA GLN A 61 -5.94 -3.84 -6.61
C GLN A 61 -6.52 -3.37 -5.28
N GLU A 62 -7.84 -3.15 -5.23
CA GLU A 62 -8.50 -2.79 -3.98
C GLU A 62 -8.32 -3.87 -2.90
N SER A 63 -8.27 -5.16 -3.29
CA SER A 63 -8.02 -6.27 -2.37
C SER A 63 -6.63 -6.19 -1.73
N THR A 64 -5.58 -5.87 -2.51
CA THR A 64 -4.20 -5.64 -2.03
C THR A 64 -4.17 -4.57 -0.94
N ILE A 65 -4.87 -3.45 -1.16
CA ILE A 65 -4.94 -2.37 -0.17
C ILE A 65 -5.73 -2.78 1.07
N ARG A 66 -6.85 -3.50 0.91
CA ARG A 66 -7.64 -4.00 2.04
C ARG A 66 -6.86 -5.02 2.88
N ALA A 67 -6.11 -5.92 2.25
CA ALA A 67 -5.25 -6.88 2.92
C ALA A 67 -4.15 -6.16 3.71
N TRP A 68 -3.50 -5.16 3.12
CA TRP A 68 -2.53 -4.31 3.82
C TRP A 68 -3.16 -3.56 5.00
N LEU A 69 -4.36 -3.01 4.84
CA LEU A 69 -5.08 -2.31 5.92
C LEU A 69 -5.38 -3.22 7.11
N ALA A 70 -5.66 -4.50 6.88
CA ALA A 70 -5.92 -5.48 7.94
C ALA A 70 -4.69 -5.78 8.80
N VAL A 71 -3.48 -5.63 8.25
CA VAL A 71 -2.22 -5.94 8.95
C VAL A 71 -1.43 -4.70 9.38
N ARG A 72 -1.73 -3.52 8.83
CA ARG A 72 -0.98 -2.31 9.16
C ARG A 72 -1.22 -1.92 10.63
N PRO A 73 -0.17 -1.64 11.42
CA PRO A 73 -0.35 -1.10 12.76
C PRO A 73 -1.04 0.27 12.65
N GLY A 74 -2.17 0.43 13.34
CA GLY A 74 -2.91 1.70 13.39
C GLY A 74 -2.02 2.85 13.85
N ARG A 75 -2.31 4.08 13.39
CA ARG A 75 -1.59 5.30 13.84
C ARG A 75 -1.80 5.44 15.36
N GLY A 76 -0.79 5.06 16.15
CA GLY A 76 -0.78 5.29 17.60
C GLY A 76 -0.46 4.10 18.50
N ARG A 77 -0.38 2.86 18.00
CA ARG A 77 0.20 1.79 18.82
C ARG A 77 1.71 1.86 18.69
N ALA A 78 2.36 2.51 19.65
CA ALA A 78 3.78 2.25 19.91
C ALA A 78 3.94 0.73 20.00
N THR A 79 4.90 0.17 19.28
CA THR A 79 5.46 -1.14 19.63
C THR A 79 5.67 -1.13 21.14
N PRO A 80 5.02 -2.00 21.94
CA PRO A 80 5.48 -2.19 23.30
C PRO A 80 6.94 -2.62 23.17
N GLY A 81 7.83 -1.83 23.76
CA GLY A 81 9.26 -2.10 23.72
C GLY A 81 9.51 -3.56 24.12
N VAL A 82 10.21 -4.26 23.23
CA VAL A 82 11.04 -5.41 23.59
C VAL A 82 12.43 -4.87 23.88
#